data_AF-A0A1B6HP64-F1
#
_entry.id   AF-A0A1B6HP64-F1
#
_cell.length_a   1.000
_cell.length_b   1.000
_cell.length_c   1.000
_cell.angle_alpha   90.00
_cell.angle_beta   90.00
_cell.angle_gamma   90.00
#
_symmetry.space_group_name_H-M   'P 1'
#
loop_
_entity.id
_entity.type
_entity.pdbx_description
1 polymer ?
#
loop_
_entity_poly.entity_id
_entity_poly.type
_entity_poly.pdbx_seq_one_letter_code
_entity_poly.pdbx_strand_id
1 'polypeptide(L)'
;LLDIYKSGCASLNMKHDAPVSKYYERLATVQARGSQASYQVLRDILRDVQNTMIPRTLLRDWALRTFPSPTDYWTFRKMLTLQLSLACFAEYVLHLTRLNPDMMYIHQDSGLLNVAYFKFDVDDSKGELDANRPVPFRLTPNLQELLTDIGVCGPLTASTIATARCLTHPNFKVQTILRAILRDEMIASHKKKQEDQADNVNTPPTDVPGELIITMVTRAVSAIIQRLNSLANFEGTDSKVSTLVAAAKSSDNLCRMDPAWHPWL
;
A
#
# COMPACT_ATOMS: atom_id res chain seq x y z
N LEU A 1 8.39 -9.14 6.36
CA LEU A 1 7.61 -8.37 7.35
C LEU A 1 6.71 -9.32 8.15
N LEU A 2 6.00 -10.24 7.48
CA LEU A 2 5.17 -11.25 8.13
C LEU A 2 5.93 -12.09 9.18
N ASP A 3 7.18 -12.50 8.91
CA ASP A 3 7.94 -13.31 9.88
C ASP A 3 8.33 -12.55 11.15
N ILE A 4 8.63 -11.26 11.00
CA ILE A 4 8.86 -10.35 12.14
C ILE A 4 7.59 -10.27 12.98
N TYR A 5 6.43 -10.14 12.33
CA TYR A 5 5.14 -10.13 13.00
C TYR A 5 4.81 -11.45 13.69
N LYS A 6 5.03 -12.60 13.03
CA LYS A 6 4.85 -13.93 13.63
C LYS A 6 5.72 -14.12 14.88
N SER A 7 7.00 -13.73 14.80
CA SER A 7 7.92 -13.76 15.94
C SER A 7 7.46 -12.83 17.07
N GLY A 8 7.00 -11.62 16.74
CA GLY A 8 6.42 -10.68 17.69
C GLY A 8 5.18 -11.25 18.40
N CYS A 9 4.23 -11.82 17.66
CA CYS A 9 3.05 -12.46 18.23
C CYS A 9 3.42 -13.65 19.13
N ALA A 10 4.39 -14.47 18.71
CA ALA A 10 4.89 -15.58 19.54
C ALA A 10 5.49 -15.08 20.86
N SER A 11 6.23 -13.97 20.85
CA SER A 11 6.75 -13.35 22.09
C SER A 11 5.66 -12.80 23.01
N LEU A 12 4.47 -12.53 22.48
CA LEU A 12 3.27 -12.15 23.22
C LEU A 12 2.39 -13.36 23.60
N ASN A 13 2.90 -14.59 23.43
CA ASN A 13 2.17 -15.85 23.66
C ASN A 13 0.85 -15.93 22.87
N MET A 14 0.85 -15.45 21.64
CA MET A 14 -0.34 -15.34 20.81
C MET A 14 -0.08 -15.84 19.39
N LYS A 15 -1.08 -16.47 18.75
CA LYS A 15 -1.01 -16.80 17.32
C LYS A 15 -1.16 -15.54 16.46
N HIS A 16 -0.50 -15.52 15.31
CA HIS A 16 -0.45 -14.34 14.44
C HIS A 16 -1.79 -14.00 13.75
N ASP A 17 -2.69 -14.98 13.62
CA ASP A 17 -4.05 -14.85 13.11
C ASP A 17 -5.07 -14.36 14.16
N ALA A 18 -4.77 -14.52 15.46
CA ALA A 18 -5.68 -14.17 16.54
C ALA A 18 -6.18 -12.70 16.51
N PRO A 19 -5.36 -11.69 16.15
CA PRO A 19 -5.85 -10.31 15.97
C PRO A 19 -6.93 -10.16 14.89
N VAL A 20 -6.78 -10.90 13.79
CA VAL A 20 -7.76 -10.93 12.70
C VAL A 20 -9.05 -11.63 13.17
N SER A 21 -8.93 -12.76 13.86
CA SER A 21 -10.08 -13.47 14.45
C SER A 21 -10.85 -12.59 15.43
N LYS A 22 -10.15 -11.93 16.38
CA LYS A 22 -10.78 -11.00 17.33
C LYS A 22 -11.50 -9.87 16.62
N TYR A 23 -10.92 -9.31 15.55
CA TYR A 23 -11.57 -8.26 14.78
C TYR A 23 -12.92 -8.73 14.23
N TYR A 24 -12.95 -9.90 13.56
CA TYR A 24 -14.18 -10.43 12.96
C TYR A 24 -15.20 -10.87 14.01
N GLU A 25 -14.80 -11.43 15.15
CA GLU A 25 -15.70 -11.74 16.26
C GLU A 25 -16.40 -10.49 16.81
N ARG A 26 -15.65 -9.40 16.99
CA ARG A 26 -16.20 -8.11 17.44
C ARG A 26 -17.13 -7.51 16.40
N LEU A 27 -16.79 -7.59 15.12
CA LEU A 27 -17.62 -7.12 14.02
C LEU A 27 -18.93 -7.91 13.93
N ALA A 28 -18.86 -9.25 14.00
CA ALA A 28 -20.03 -10.14 13.98
C ALA A 28 -20.98 -9.84 15.14
N THR A 29 -20.45 -9.58 16.34
CA THR A 29 -21.25 -9.19 17.52
C THR A 29 -22.05 -7.91 17.28
N VAL A 30 -21.49 -6.93 16.54
CA VAL A 30 -22.20 -5.69 16.20
C VAL A 30 -23.26 -5.93 15.13
N GLN A 31 -22.91 -6.70 14.09
CA GLN A 31 -23.82 -7.03 13.00
C GLN A 31 -25.02 -7.89 13.47
N ALA A 32 -24.82 -8.78 14.44
CA ALA A 32 -25.88 -9.56 15.06
C ALA A 32 -26.96 -8.71 15.75
N ARG A 33 -26.66 -7.44 16.08
CA ARG A 33 -27.63 -6.48 16.62
C ARG A 33 -28.46 -5.78 15.53
N GLY A 34 -28.37 -6.23 14.27
CA GLY A 34 -29.14 -5.72 13.14
C GLY A 34 -28.65 -4.36 12.60
N SER A 35 -27.50 -3.86 13.08
CA SER A 35 -26.94 -2.58 12.65
C SER A 35 -25.79 -2.78 11.66
N GLN A 36 -25.78 -2.00 10.57
CA GLN A 36 -24.59 -1.87 9.72
C GLN A 36 -23.43 -1.29 10.54
N ALA A 37 -22.24 -1.86 10.40
CA ALA A 37 -21.08 -1.40 11.14
C ALA A 37 -20.67 -0.01 10.63
N SER A 38 -20.86 1.02 11.46
CA SER A 38 -20.43 2.37 11.15
C SER A 38 -18.91 2.49 11.19
N TYR A 39 -18.34 3.51 10.54
CA TYR A 39 -16.90 3.77 10.61
C TYR A 39 -16.39 3.96 12.04
N GLN A 40 -17.23 4.49 12.95
CA GLN A 40 -16.91 4.61 14.36
C GLN A 40 -16.69 3.23 15.00
N VAL A 41 -17.56 2.25 14.68
CA VAL A 41 -17.41 0.87 15.16
C VAL A 41 -16.12 0.26 14.64
N LEU A 42 -15.84 0.37 13.34
CA LEU A 42 -14.61 -0.19 12.75
C LEU A 42 -13.35 0.40 13.38
N ARG A 43 -13.36 1.72 13.64
CA ARG A 43 -12.27 2.43 14.33
C ARG A 43 -12.09 1.92 15.75
N ASP A 44 -13.19 1.70 16.48
CA ASP A 44 -13.15 1.19 17.85
C ASP A 44 -12.62 -0.24 17.92
N ILE A 45 -13.01 -1.12 16.99
CA ILE A 45 -12.48 -2.49 16.90
C ILE A 45 -10.98 -2.46 16.57
N LEU A 46 -10.56 -1.66 15.59
CA LEU A 46 -9.14 -1.51 15.24
C LEU A 46 -8.31 -1.05 16.45
N ARG A 47 -8.81 -0.05 17.18
CA ARG A 47 -8.16 0.46 18.39
C ARG A 47 -8.10 -0.58 19.50
N ASP A 48 -9.16 -1.37 19.71
CA ASP A 48 -9.17 -2.47 20.67
C ASP A 48 -8.09 -3.51 20.34
N VAL A 49 -8.02 -3.97 19.08
CA VAL A 49 -6.98 -4.93 18.64
C VAL A 49 -5.58 -4.37 18.89
N GLN A 50 -5.34 -3.11 18.54
CA GLN A 50 -4.03 -2.48 18.72
C GLN A 50 -3.65 -2.25 20.18
N ASN A 51 -4.60 -1.93 21.05
CA ASN A 51 -4.32 -1.69 22.46
C ASN A 51 -4.18 -2.98 23.28
N THR A 52 -4.82 -4.07 22.84
CA THR A 52 -4.91 -5.31 23.63
C THR A 52 -4.08 -6.46 23.09
N MET A 53 -3.78 -6.49 21.79
CA MET A 53 -3.12 -7.63 21.14
C MET A 53 -1.80 -7.25 20.48
N ILE A 54 -1.77 -6.19 19.66
CA ILE A 54 -0.59 -5.82 18.88
C ILE A 54 -0.11 -4.41 19.23
N PRO A 55 0.90 -4.28 20.12
CA PRO A 55 1.50 -3.00 20.43
C PRO A 55 2.02 -2.28 19.18
N ARG A 56 1.91 -0.95 19.17
CA ARG A 56 2.48 -0.10 18.09
C ARG A 56 4.00 -0.19 18.01
N THR A 57 4.65 -0.68 19.05
CA THR A 57 6.10 -0.75 19.17
C THR A 57 6.69 -2.06 18.68
N LEU A 58 5.88 -3.03 18.26
CA LEU A 58 6.34 -4.38 17.91
C LEU A 58 7.51 -4.38 16.92
N LEU A 59 7.41 -3.60 15.83
CA LEU A 59 8.49 -3.50 14.84
C LEU A 59 9.72 -2.75 15.36
N ARG A 60 9.51 -1.68 16.13
CA ARG A 60 10.59 -0.92 16.77
C ARG A 60 11.38 -1.78 17.75
N ASP A 61 10.67 -2.52 18.60
CA ASP A 61 11.26 -3.36 19.65
C ASP A 61 11.97 -4.57 19.02
N TRP A 62 11.45 -5.12 17.92
CA TRP A 62 12.18 -6.10 17.11
C TRP A 62 13.48 -5.52 16.56
N ALA A 63 13.44 -4.33 15.96
CA ALA A 63 14.63 -3.71 15.38
C ALA A 63 15.68 -3.38 16.45
N LEU A 64 15.28 -2.90 17.63
CA LEU A 64 16.18 -2.65 18.76
C LEU A 64 16.87 -3.93 19.26
N ARG A 65 16.16 -5.07 19.28
CA ARG A 65 16.77 -6.37 19.62
C ARG A 65 17.70 -6.89 18.52
N THR A 66 17.37 -6.62 17.27
CA THR A 66 18.13 -7.10 16.10
C THR A 66 19.42 -6.31 15.89
N PHE A 67 19.41 -5.00 16.21
CA PHE A 67 20.54 -4.09 16.03
C PHE A 67 20.94 -3.44 17.37
N PRO A 68 21.75 -4.11 18.21
CA PRO A 68 22.15 -3.57 19.51
C PRO A 68 23.03 -2.31 19.41
N SER A 69 23.78 -2.17 18.30
CA SER A 69 24.59 -0.99 18.02
C SER A 69 23.69 0.18 17.57
N PRO A 70 23.78 1.36 18.22
CA PRO A 70 23.03 2.54 17.80
C PRO A 70 23.30 2.95 16.35
N THR A 71 24.54 2.77 15.88
CA THR A 71 24.94 3.07 14.50
C THR A 71 24.25 2.14 13.52
N ASP A 72 24.19 0.85 13.83
CA ASP A 72 23.58 -0.15 12.95
C ASP A 72 22.07 0.03 12.91
N TYR A 73 21.43 0.22 14.07
CA TYR A 73 20.01 0.53 14.17
C TYR A 73 19.63 1.78 13.37
N TRP A 74 20.42 2.86 13.50
CA TRP A 74 20.17 4.09 12.76
C TRP A 74 20.36 3.89 11.25
N THR A 75 21.40 3.17 10.83
CA THR A 75 21.71 2.89 9.43
C THR A 75 20.61 2.05 8.78
N PHE A 76 20.21 0.96 9.44
CA PHE A 76 19.10 0.11 9.05
C PHE A 76 17.81 0.93 8.90
N ARG A 77 17.44 1.69 9.94
CA ARG A 77 16.21 2.49 9.93
C ARG A 77 16.22 3.52 8.81
N LYS A 78 17.35 4.20 8.59
CA LYS A 78 17.50 5.17 7.50
C LYS A 78 17.27 4.49 6.16
N MET A 79 17.92 3.35 5.90
CA MET A 79 17.79 2.66 4.63
C MET A 79 16.36 2.15 4.40
N LEU A 80 15.75 1.52 5.42
CA LEU A 80 14.37 1.07 5.37
C LEU A 80 13.40 2.23 5.10
N THR A 81 13.64 3.41 5.67
CA THR A 81 12.81 4.61 5.44
C THR A 81 12.83 5.03 3.97
N LEU A 82 14.01 5.04 3.34
CA LEU A 82 14.15 5.40 1.93
C LEU A 82 13.50 4.35 1.03
N GLN A 83 13.68 3.07 1.34
CA GLN A 83 13.11 1.97 0.58
C GLN A 83 11.58 1.92 0.70
N LEU A 84 11.04 2.14 1.90
CA LEU A 84 9.60 2.25 2.12
C LEU A 84 9.01 3.46 1.40
N SER A 85 9.72 4.59 1.32
CA SER A 85 9.31 5.74 0.52
C SER A 85 9.11 5.36 -0.95
N LEU A 86 10.06 4.63 -1.55
CA LEU A 86 9.96 4.17 -2.93
C LEU A 86 8.79 3.19 -3.13
N ALA A 87 8.57 2.28 -2.19
CA ALA A 87 7.44 1.34 -2.23
C ALA A 87 6.09 2.06 -2.13
N CYS A 88 5.94 2.99 -1.18
CA CYS A 88 4.74 3.82 -1.02
C CYS A 88 4.50 4.70 -2.26
N PHE A 89 5.55 5.28 -2.82
CA PHE A 89 5.51 6.05 -4.06
C PHE A 89 4.99 5.19 -5.22
N ALA A 90 5.54 3.99 -5.42
CA ALA A 90 5.12 3.09 -6.48
C ALA A 90 3.66 2.62 -6.30
N GLU A 91 3.27 2.23 -5.07
CA GLU A 91 1.90 1.83 -4.74
C GLU A 91 0.90 2.93 -5.12
N TYR A 92 1.18 4.18 -4.77
CA TYR A 92 0.30 5.31 -5.04
C TYR A 92 0.34 5.79 -6.50
N VAL A 93 1.51 5.95 -7.09
CA VAL A 93 1.63 6.53 -8.44
C VAL A 93 1.11 5.56 -9.50
N LEU A 94 1.41 4.27 -9.36
CA LEU A 94 1.06 3.27 -10.36
C LEU A 94 -0.26 2.54 -10.04
N HIS A 95 -0.84 2.78 -8.86
CA HIS A 95 -1.95 1.97 -8.32
C HIS A 95 -1.59 0.47 -8.34
N LEU A 96 -0.43 0.13 -7.80
CA LEU A 96 -0.05 -1.27 -7.65
C LEU A 96 -0.88 -1.96 -6.57
N THR A 97 -0.86 -3.29 -6.58
CA THR A 97 -1.42 -4.13 -5.52
C THR A 97 -1.02 -3.62 -4.14
N ARG A 98 -1.98 -3.68 -3.22
CA ARG A 98 -1.82 -3.29 -1.83
C ARG A 98 -0.73 -4.11 -1.16
N LEU A 99 0.22 -3.44 -0.52
CA LEU A 99 1.32 -4.13 0.14
C LEU A 99 0.84 -4.85 1.39
N ASN A 100 0.84 -6.17 1.33
CA ASN A 100 0.53 -7.06 2.44
C ASN A 100 1.85 -7.52 3.11
N PRO A 101 1.90 -7.79 4.44
CA PRO A 101 3.15 -8.14 5.13
C PRO A 101 3.90 -9.36 4.59
N ASP A 102 3.20 -10.29 3.94
CA ASP A 102 3.76 -11.47 3.27
C ASP A 102 4.52 -11.11 1.98
N MET A 103 4.18 -10.00 1.34
CA MET A 103 4.83 -9.52 0.12
C MET A 103 6.10 -8.71 0.39
N MET A 104 6.27 -8.19 1.62
CA MET A 104 7.33 -7.25 1.99
C MET A 104 8.50 -7.94 2.69
N TYR A 105 9.63 -8.09 2.01
CA TYR A 105 10.85 -8.71 2.52
C TYR A 105 11.84 -7.64 2.95
N ILE A 106 12.21 -7.64 4.22
CA ILE A 106 13.15 -6.67 4.80
C ILE A 106 14.47 -7.39 5.02
N HIS A 107 15.51 -6.93 4.32
CA HIS A 107 16.87 -7.43 4.47
C HIS A 107 17.49 -6.84 5.73
N GLN A 108 17.79 -7.68 6.72
CA GLN A 108 18.27 -7.22 8.03
C GLN A 108 19.69 -6.64 7.96
N ASP A 109 20.54 -7.18 7.11
CA ASP A 109 21.92 -6.76 6.91
C ASP A 109 22.05 -5.34 6.31
N SER A 110 21.08 -4.91 5.52
CA SER A 110 21.18 -3.72 4.67
C SER A 110 20.02 -2.72 4.86
N GLY A 111 18.89 -3.15 5.40
CA GLY A 111 17.66 -2.36 5.42
C GLY A 111 16.98 -2.22 4.05
N LEU A 112 17.40 -3.00 3.05
CA LEU A 112 16.73 -3.06 1.75
C LEU A 112 15.33 -3.67 1.87
N LEU A 113 14.39 -3.16 1.07
CA LEU A 113 13.02 -3.68 0.99
C LEU A 113 12.81 -4.30 -0.39
N ASN A 114 12.43 -5.57 -0.41
CA ASN A 114 12.00 -6.25 -1.63
C ASN A 114 10.50 -6.54 -1.55
N VAL A 115 9.78 -6.29 -2.65
CA VAL A 115 8.35 -6.57 -2.80
C VAL A 115 8.20 -7.72 -3.78
N ALA A 116 7.83 -8.91 -3.30
CA ALA A 116 7.84 -10.12 -4.12
C ALA A 116 6.74 -10.18 -5.18
N TYR A 117 5.65 -9.45 -4.97
CA TYR A 117 4.53 -9.45 -5.89
C TYR A 117 3.88 -8.06 -5.95
N PHE A 118 3.68 -7.59 -7.17
CA PHE A 118 2.88 -6.42 -7.48
C PHE A 118 2.31 -6.56 -8.90
N LYS A 119 1.07 -6.12 -9.08
CA LYS A 119 0.45 -5.89 -10.38
C LYS A 119 -0.27 -4.55 -10.37
N PHE A 120 -0.59 -4.02 -11.54
CA PHE A 120 -1.52 -2.90 -11.63
C PHE A 120 -2.89 -3.34 -11.13
N ASP A 121 -3.50 -2.52 -10.30
CA ASP A 121 -4.85 -2.75 -9.82
C ASP A 121 -5.82 -2.07 -10.79
N VAL A 122 -6.53 -2.88 -11.56
CA VAL A 122 -7.44 -2.42 -12.62
C VAL A 122 -8.85 -2.80 -12.20
N ASP A 123 -9.74 -1.81 -12.22
CA ASP A 123 -11.17 -1.99 -12.00
C ASP A 123 -11.74 -2.78 -13.20
N ASP A 124 -12.15 -4.03 -12.96
CA ASP A 124 -12.68 -4.95 -13.98
C ASP A 124 -13.94 -4.36 -14.68
N SER A 125 -14.70 -3.50 -14.00
CA SER A 125 -15.90 -2.86 -14.58
C SER A 125 -15.53 -1.72 -15.53
N LYS A 126 -14.57 -0.87 -15.17
CA LYS A 126 -14.20 0.34 -15.94
C LYS A 126 -13.03 0.12 -16.90
N GLY A 127 -12.19 -0.89 -16.67
CA GLY A 127 -10.92 -1.06 -17.38
C GLY A 127 -9.94 0.07 -17.10
N GLU A 128 -9.98 0.64 -15.88
CA GLU A 128 -9.16 1.76 -15.45
C GLU A 128 -8.40 1.40 -14.18
N LEU A 129 -7.28 2.08 -13.91
CA LEU A 129 -6.54 1.89 -12.66
C LEU A 129 -7.43 2.25 -11.45
N ASP A 130 -7.60 1.33 -10.51
CA ASP A 130 -8.51 1.50 -9.38
C ASP A 130 -7.99 2.56 -8.41
N ALA A 131 -8.73 3.66 -8.31
CA ALA A 131 -8.45 4.80 -7.45
C ALA A 131 -9.20 4.77 -6.12
N ASN A 132 -10.11 3.81 -5.89
CA ASN A 132 -10.98 3.77 -4.72
C ASN A 132 -10.26 3.22 -3.48
N ARG A 133 -9.31 4.02 -2.99
CA ARG A 133 -8.35 3.61 -1.96
C ARG A 133 -8.40 4.55 -0.77
N PRO A 134 -9.07 4.16 0.35
CA PRO A 134 -9.15 4.99 1.55
C PRO A 134 -7.77 5.33 2.12
N VAL A 135 -6.88 4.34 2.12
CA VAL A 135 -5.46 4.48 2.47
C VAL A 135 -4.69 4.64 1.16
N PRO A 136 -3.90 5.68 0.91
CA PRO A 136 -3.20 5.84 -0.37
C PRO A 136 -2.03 4.86 -0.55
N PHE A 137 -1.34 4.51 0.53
CA PHE A 137 -0.24 3.54 0.57
C PHE A 137 -0.03 3.01 2.00
N ARG A 138 0.69 1.89 2.16
CA ARG A 138 0.91 1.28 3.49
C ARG A 138 1.84 2.12 4.37
N LEU A 139 1.26 2.87 5.30
CA LEU A 139 1.97 3.54 6.41
C LEU A 139 1.23 3.31 7.73
N THR A 140 1.26 2.08 8.18
CA THR A 140 0.58 1.58 9.38
C THR A 140 1.29 1.99 10.68
N PRO A 141 0.63 1.90 11.84
CA PRO A 141 1.17 2.46 13.09
C PRO A 141 2.51 1.87 13.54
N ASN A 142 2.76 0.58 13.28
CA ASN A 142 4.02 -0.07 13.62
C ASN A 142 5.18 0.39 12.72
N LEU A 143 4.92 0.58 11.42
CA LEU A 143 5.87 1.22 10.51
C LEU A 143 6.15 2.68 10.93
N GLN A 144 5.12 3.43 11.30
CA GLN A 144 5.29 4.81 11.78
C GLN A 144 6.14 4.88 13.04
N GLU A 145 5.91 3.99 14.01
CA GLU A 145 6.68 3.94 15.25
C GLU A 145 8.15 3.58 15.00
N LEU A 146 8.41 2.64 14.08
CA LEU A 146 9.77 2.29 13.67
C LEU A 146 10.48 3.46 12.97
N LEU A 147 9.80 4.15 12.05
CA LEU A 147 10.38 5.26 11.30
C LEU A 147 10.53 6.54 12.13
N THR A 148 9.68 6.72 13.14
CA THR A 148 9.43 7.96 13.90
C THR A 148 8.82 9.09 13.06
N ASP A 149 8.21 10.07 13.73
CA ASP A 149 7.59 11.20 13.04
C ASP A 149 8.61 12.01 12.21
N ILE A 150 9.85 12.11 12.69
CA ILE A 150 10.96 12.73 11.93
C ILE A 150 11.28 11.93 10.67
N GLY A 151 11.31 10.60 10.74
CA GLY A 151 11.55 9.73 9.58
C GLY A 151 10.45 9.86 8.52
N VAL A 152 9.20 9.93 8.98
CA VAL A 152 8.00 10.06 8.14
C VAL A 152 7.91 11.43 7.48
N CYS A 153 7.96 12.51 8.28
CA CYS A 153 7.83 13.88 7.80
C CYS A 153 9.09 14.39 7.08
N GLY A 154 10.25 13.81 7.38
CA GLY A 154 11.53 14.15 6.74
C GLY A 154 11.88 13.20 5.60
N PRO A 155 12.81 12.24 5.80
CA PRO A 155 13.35 11.40 4.72
C PRO A 155 12.31 10.70 3.85
N LEU A 156 11.23 10.15 4.42
CA LEU A 156 10.19 9.46 3.64
C LEU A 156 9.46 10.44 2.71
N THR A 157 9.01 11.58 3.24
CA THR A 157 8.31 12.60 2.47
C THR A 157 9.22 13.21 1.40
N ALA A 158 10.45 13.61 1.79
CA ALA A 158 11.41 14.21 0.88
C ALA A 158 11.82 13.27 -0.27
N SER A 159 12.03 11.98 0.02
CA SER A 159 12.42 10.98 -1.00
C SER A 159 11.29 10.71 -1.99
N THR A 160 10.04 10.68 -1.54
CA THR A 160 8.86 10.56 -2.41
C THR A 160 8.77 11.73 -3.38
N ILE A 161 8.96 12.96 -2.87
CA ILE A 161 8.92 14.19 -3.69
C ILE A 161 10.09 14.22 -4.69
N ALA A 162 11.31 13.90 -4.24
CA ALA A 162 12.48 13.85 -5.10
C ALA A 162 12.30 12.83 -6.23
N THR A 163 11.79 11.64 -5.90
CA THR A 163 11.49 10.59 -6.89
C THR A 163 10.45 11.06 -7.91
N ALA A 164 9.37 11.71 -7.46
CA ALA A 164 8.37 12.28 -8.36
C ALA A 164 8.98 13.29 -9.33
N ARG A 165 9.78 14.24 -8.83
CA ARG A 165 10.45 15.26 -9.65
C ARG A 165 11.44 14.69 -10.65
N CYS A 166 12.18 13.65 -10.26
CA CYS A 166 13.05 12.94 -11.19
C CYS A 166 12.22 12.32 -12.32
N LEU A 167 11.12 11.63 -12.01
CA LEU A 167 10.31 10.95 -13.02
C LEU A 167 9.43 11.88 -13.86
N THR A 168 9.14 13.10 -13.42
CA THR A 168 8.51 14.12 -14.29
C THR A 168 9.49 14.77 -15.26
N HIS A 169 10.81 14.60 -15.06
CA HIS A 169 11.80 15.20 -15.95
C HIS A 169 11.70 14.57 -17.36
N PRO A 170 11.52 15.38 -18.44
CA PRO A 170 11.20 14.88 -19.78
C PRO A 170 12.20 13.85 -20.34
N ASN A 171 13.48 14.00 -20.01
CA ASN A 171 14.57 13.12 -20.47
C ASN A 171 14.37 11.63 -20.14
N PHE A 172 13.61 11.29 -19.09
CA PHE A 172 13.39 9.88 -18.72
C PHE A 172 12.32 9.18 -19.54
N LYS A 173 11.59 9.89 -20.41
CA LYS A 173 10.57 9.33 -21.33
C LYS A 173 9.58 8.39 -20.65
N VAL A 174 9.24 8.64 -19.38
CA VAL A 174 8.39 7.78 -18.53
C VAL A 174 7.07 7.42 -19.22
N GLN A 175 6.45 8.39 -19.89
CA GLN A 175 5.21 8.17 -20.65
C GLN A 175 5.35 7.08 -21.73
N THR A 176 6.49 7.02 -22.43
CA THR A 176 6.73 6.05 -23.49
C THR A 176 6.93 4.65 -22.93
N ILE A 177 7.69 4.54 -21.82
CA ILE A 177 7.91 3.27 -21.11
C ILE A 177 6.59 2.73 -20.57
N LEU A 178 5.79 3.59 -19.93
CA LEU A 178 4.48 3.19 -19.38
C LEU A 178 3.51 2.72 -20.46
N ARG A 179 3.51 3.33 -21.66
CA ARG A 179 2.67 2.87 -22.78
C ARG A 179 2.97 1.43 -23.19
N ALA A 180 4.24 1.05 -23.20
CA ALA A 180 4.64 -0.32 -23.53
C ALA A 180 4.18 -1.30 -22.45
N ILE A 181 4.46 -1.00 -21.18
CA ILE A 181 4.11 -1.86 -20.04
C ILE A 181 2.58 -2.00 -19.89
N LEU A 182 1.85 -0.89 -19.91
CA LEU A 182 0.40 -0.89 -19.69
C LEU A 182 -0.39 -1.51 -20.84
N ARG A 183 0.19 -1.59 -22.04
CA ARG A 183 -0.48 -2.24 -23.17
C ARG A 183 -0.82 -3.69 -22.83
N ASP A 184 0.15 -4.44 -22.34
CA ASP A 184 -0.01 -5.86 -22.05
C ASP A 184 -0.97 -6.05 -20.86
N GLU A 185 -0.88 -5.20 -19.85
CA GLU A 185 -1.78 -5.19 -18.68
C GLU A 185 -3.24 -4.88 -19.06
N MET A 186 -3.48 -3.90 -19.95
CA MET A 186 -4.83 -3.57 -20.40
C MET A 186 -5.43 -4.68 -21.26
N ILE A 187 -4.63 -5.36 -22.08
CA ILE A 187 -5.06 -6.53 -22.85
C ILE A 187 -5.44 -7.68 -21.91
N ALA A 188 -4.59 -7.98 -20.93
CA ALA A 188 -4.84 -9.05 -19.96
C ALA A 188 -6.10 -8.79 -19.13
N SER A 189 -6.28 -7.57 -18.62
CA SER A 189 -7.48 -7.18 -17.88
C SER A 189 -8.75 -7.29 -18.73
N HIS A 190 -8.69 -6.85 -19.99
CA HIS A 190 -9.86 -6.94 -20.87
C HIS A 190 -10.23 -8.38 -21.24
N LYS A 191 -9.24 -9.25 -21.48
CA LYS A 191 -9.49 -10.67 -21.75
C LYS A 191 -10.12 -11.37 -20.55
N LYS A 192 -9.59 -11.13 -19.34
CA LYS A 192 -10.17 -11.65 -18.10
C LYS A 192 -11.64 -11.24 -17.95
N LYS A 193 -11.97 -9.98 -18.25
CA LYS A 193 -13.35 -9.48 -18.23
C LYS A 193 -14.27 -10.20 -19.22
N GLN A 194 -13.77 -10.55 -20.41
CA GLN A 194 -14.54 -11.34 -21.38
C GLN A 194 -14.76 -12.76 -20.85
N GLU A 195 -13.74 -13.40 -20.27
CA GLU A 195 -13.86 -14.74 -19.67
C GLU A 195 -14.89 -14.77 -18.53
N ASP A 196 -14.82 -13.81 -17.60
CA ASP A 196 -15.77 -13.70 -16.48
C ASP A 196 -17.23 -13.46 -16.94
N GLN A 197 -17.43 -12.91 -18.15
CA GLN A 197 -18.77 -12.74 -18.75
C GLN A 197 -19.18 -13.91 -19.65
N ALA A 198 -18.22 -14.65 -20.18
CA ALA A 198 -18.42 -15.76 -21.12
C ALA A 198 -18.81 -17.07 -20.43
N ASP A 199 -18.87 -17.12 -19.08
CA ASP A 199 -19.44 -18.23 -18.30
C ASP A 199 -20.90 -18.60 -18.68
N ASN A 200 -21.54 -17.86 -19.60
CA ASN A 200 -22.85 -18.18 -20.17
C ASN A 200 -22.88 -18.57 -21.66
N VAL A 201 -21.79 -18.45 -22.44
CA VAL A 201 -21.80 -18.81 -23.88
C VAL A 201 -20.40 -19.24 -24.35
N ASN A 202 -20.31 -20.40 -25.00
CA ASN A 202 -19.15 -20.95 -25.74
C ASN A 202 -18.70 -20.04 -26.92
N THR A 203 -18.38 -18.79 -26.64
CA THR A 203 -17.87 -17.83 -27.62
C THR A 203 -16.36 -17.74 -27.45
N PRO A 204 -15.55 -18.05 -28.48
CA PRO A 204 -14.11 -17.89 -28.38
C PRO A 204 -13.75 -16.43 -28.10
N PRO A 205 -12.71 -16.15 -27.29
CA PRO A 205 -12.31 -14.79 -26.98
C PRO A 205 -11.96 -14.04 -28.27
N THR A 206 -12.74 -13.01 -28.59
CA THR A 206 -12.50 -12.14 -29.73
C THR A 206 -11.29 -11.25 -29.47
N ASP A 207 -10.46 -11.05 -30.49
CA ASP A 207 -9.32 -10.13 -30.42
C ASP A 207 -9.78 -8.73 -29.97
N VAL A 208 -9.06 -8.15 -29.01
CA VAL A 208 -9.41 -6.85 -28.46
C VAL A 208 -9.15 -5.77 -29.52
N PRO A 209 -10.14 -4.93 -29.86
CA PRO A 209 -9.95 -3.88 -30.85
C PRO A 209 -8.79 -2.95 -30.50
N GLY A 210 -7.88 -2.72 -31.45
CA GLY A 210 -6.67 -1.92 -31.23
C GLY A 210 -6.96 -0.51 -30.72
N GLU A 211 -8.02 0.13 -31.21
CA GLU A 211 -8.45 1.47 -30.79
C GLU A 211 -8.88 1.53 -29.32
N LEU A 212 -9.54 0.47 -28.82
CA LEU A 212 -9.93 0.36 -27.41
C LEU A 212 -8.68 0.24 -26.52
N ILE A 213 -7.72 -0.60 -26.90
CA ILE A 213 -6.44 -0.74 -26.18
C ILE A 213 -5.72 0.61 -26.12
N ILE A 214 -5.60 1.31 -27.24
CA ILE A 214 -4.95 2.63 -27.30
C ILE A 214 -5.64 3.60 -26.34
N THR A 215 -6.96 3.59 -26.29
CA THR A 215 -7.74 4.46 -25.40
C THR A 215 -7.50 4.12 -23.93
N MET A 216 -7.57 2.84 -23.55
CA MET A 216 -7.33 2.36 -22.18
C MET A 216 -5.91 2.71 -21.70
N VAL A 217 -4.91 2.42 -22.52
CA VAL A 217 -3.50 2.72 -22.23
C VAL A 217 -3.29 4.23 -22.10
N THR A 218 -3.84 5.03 -23.01
CA THR A 218 -3.71 6.50 -22.97
C THR A 218 -4.31 7.07 -21.70
N ARG A 219 -5.48 6.57 -21.27
CA ARG A 219 -6.14 6.99 -20.04
C ARG A 219 -5.32 6.60 -18.80
N ALA A 220 -4.86 5.35 -18.72
CA ALA A 220 -4.05 4.86 -17.60
C ALA A 220 -2.73 5.65 -17.46
N VAL A 221 -2.03 5.86 -18.57
CA VAL A 221 -0.80 6.67 -18.61
C VAL A 221 -1.09 8.10 -18.17
N SER A 222 -2.15 8.73 -18.67
CA SER A 222 -2.50 10.10 -18.28
C SER A 222 -2.79 10.22 -16.79
N ALA A 223 -3.48 9.24 -16.20
CA ALA A 223 -3.75 9.19 -14.76
C ALA A 223 -2.45 9.05 -13.94
N ILE A 224 -1.51 8.20 -14.36
CA ILE A 224 -0.20 8.07 -13.70
C ILE A 224 0.59 9.38 -13.78
N ILE A 225 0.66 10.00 -14.96
CA ILE A 225 1.38 11.27 -15.16
C ILE A 225 0.75 12.39 -14.33
N GLN A 226 -0.58 12.45 -14.22
CA GLN A 226 -1.27 13.41 -13.36
C GLN A 226 -0.89 13.22 -11.89
N ARG A 227 -0.86 11.97 -11.39
CA ARG A 227 -0.40 11.68 -10.03
C ARG A 227 1.06 12.07 -9.82
N LEU A 228 1.96 11.73 -10.75
CA LEU A 228 3.36 12.14 -10.69
C LEU A 228 3.53 13.65 -10.56
N ASN A 229 2.87 14.42 -11.44
CA ASN A 229 2.92 15.88 -11.41
C ASN A 229 2.35 16.44 -10.10
N SER A 230 1.28 15.85 -9.56
CA SER A 230 0.71 16.26 -8.28
C SER A 230 1.66 16.07 -7.10
N LEU A 231 2.55 15.07 -7.16
CA LEU A 231 3.55 14.83 -6.12
C LEU A 231 4.81 15.71 -6.28
N ALA A 232 5.15 16.07 -7.51
CA ALA A 232 6.35 16.84 -7.84
C ALA A 232 6.21 18.34 -7.54
N ASN A 233 4.99 18.86 -7.68
CA ASN A 233 4.66 20.27 -7.54
C ASN A 233 4.28 20.63 -6.10
N PHE A 234 4.52 21.88 -5.72
CA PHE A 234 4.17 22.44 -4.42
C PHE A 234 3.14 23.56 -4.60
N GLU A 235 2.20 23.63 -3.67
CA GLU A 235 1.27 24.75 -3.53
C GLU A 235 1.74 25.57 -2.31
N GLY A 236 2.67 26.51 -2.54
CA GLY A 236 3.31 27.25 -1.46
C GLY A 236 4.24 26.35 -0.62
N THR A 237 3.95 26.25 0.68
CA THR A 237 4.72 25.38 1.60
C THR A 237 4.13 23.98 1.72
N ASP A 238 2.91 23.77 1.24
CA ASP A 238 2.21 22.50 1.32
C ASP A 238 2.54 21.61 0.13
N SER A 239 2.83 20.34 0.42
CA SER A 239 3.02 19.30 -0.58
C SER A 239 1.87 18.30 -0.54
N LYS A 240 1.45 17.81 -1.71
CA LYS A 240 0.44 16.75 -1.79
C LYS A 240 0.89 15.48 -1.06
N VAL A 241 2.21 15.23 -1.03
CA VAL A 241 2.80 14.09 -0.30
C VAL A 241 2.50 14.19 1.19
N SER A 242 2.61 15.36 1.81
CA SER A 242 2.26 15.55 3.23
C SER A 242 0.79 15.21 3.51
N THR A 243 -0.12 15.62 2.63
CA THR A 243 -1.55 15.25 2.74
C THR A 243 -1.77 13.74 2.62
N LEU A 244 -1.07 13.08 1.69
CA LEU A 244 -1.18 11.63 1.51
C LEU A 244 -0.59 10.86 2.68
N VAL A 245 0.52 11.32 3.26
CA VAL A 245 1.10 10.76 4.49
C VAL A 245 0.09 10.88 5.64
N ALA A 246 -0.54 12.04 5.81
CA ALA A 246 -1.59 12.24 6.81
C ALA A 246 -2.78 11.29 6.59
N ALA A 247 -3.22 11.11 5.34
CA ALA A 247 -4.28 10.18 4.99
C ALA A 247 -3.89 8.72 5.23
N ALA A 248 -2.65 8.32 4.93
CA ALA A 248 -2.14 6.97 5.12
C ALA A 248 -2.03 6.57 6.59
N LYS A 249 -1.66 7.52 7.46
CA LYS A 249 -1.55 7.27 8.90
C LYS A 249 -2.86 7.44 9.68
N SER A 250 -3.90 7.97 9.05
CA SER A 250 -5.17 8.27 9.72
C SER A 250 -5.88 6.98 10.13
N SER A 251 -6.28 6.90 11.41
CA SER A 251 -7.12 5.81 11.92
C SER A 251 -8.45 5.68 11.17
N ASP A 252 -8.93 6.78 10.58
CA ASP A 252 -10.21 6.87 9.88
C ASP A 252 -10.17 6.19 8.52
N ASN A 253 -8.98 6.17 7.94
CA ASN A 253 -8.73 5.45 6.70
C ASN A 253 -8.26 4.03 6.97
N LEU A 254 -7.37 3.83 7.96
CA LEU A 254 -6.86 2.51 8.33
C LEU A 254 -7.97 1.57 8.80
N CYS A 255 -9.02 2.05 9.47
CA CYS A 255 -10.15 1.21 9.87
C CYS A 255 -10.99 0.67 8.70
N ARG A 256 -10.78 1.20 7.50
CA ARG A 256 -11.44 0.79 6.25
C ARG A 256 -10.61 -0.23 5.46
N MET A 257 -9.40 -0.58 5.94
CA MET A 257 -8.61 -1.65 5.36
C MET A 257 -9.19 -3.00 5.77
N ASP A 258 -9.07 -3.98 4.89
CA ASP A 258 -9.37 -5.37 5.24
C ASP A 258 -8.45 -5.81 6.40
N PRO A 259 -9.01 -6.40 7.49
CA PRO A 259 -8.21 -6.91 8.61
C PRO A 259 -7.13 -7.92 8.21
N ALA A 260 -7.32 -8.68 7.12
CA ALA A 260 -6.32 -9.61 6.59
C ALA A 260 -5.05 -8.89 6.10
N TRP A 261 -5.11 -7.57 5.83
CA TRP A 261 -3.95 -6.75 5.48
C TRP A 261 -3.21 -6.18 6.68
N HIS A 262 -3.64 -6.54 7.90
CA HIS A 262 -3.00 -6.19 9.16
C HIS A 262 -2.81 -4.67 9.32
N PRO A 263 -3.89 -3.85 9.39
CA PRO A 263 -3.79 -2.39 9.48
C PRO A 263 -3.06 -1.87 10.74
N TRP A 264 -2.85 -2.73 11.75
CA TRP A 264 -2.08 -2.42 12.96
C TRP A 264 -0.56 -2.60 12.81
N LEU A 265 -0.10 -3.31 11.78
CA LEU A 265 1.30 -3.69 11.53
C LEU A 265 1.94 -2.82 10.45
#